data_AF-A0A9C7SGQ7-F1
#
_entry.id   AF-A0A9C7SGQ7-F1
#
_cell.length_a   1.000
_cell.length_b   1.000
_cell.length_c   1.000
_cell.angle_alpha   90.00
_cell.angle_beta   90.00
_cell.angle_gamma   90.00
#
_symmetry.space_group_name_H-M   'P 1'
#
loop_
_entity.id
_entity.type
_entity.pdbx_description
1 polymer ?
#
loop_
_entity_poly.entity_id
_entity_poly.type
_entity_poly.pdbx_seq_one_letter_code
_entity_poly.pdbx_strand_id
1 'polypeptide(L)' 'MYCVAEAGCHTFVVHARKAWLKRFSPKQNREIPPLQYERVYRLKKDFPLLEIIINGGIRNINEVKNHLGYVDGVMLGRE' A
#
# COMPACT_ATOMS: atom_id res chain seq x y z
N MET A 1 6.78 8.52 22.18
CA MET A 1 6.99 8.44 20.72
C MET A 1 5.63 8.11 20.13
N TYR A 2 4.97 9.07 19.50
CA TYR A 2 3.61 8.86 18.98
C TYR A 2 3.68 8.28 17.57
N CYS A 3 2.83 7.31 17.27
CA CYS A 3 2.65 6.84 15.89
C CYS A 3 1.68 7.76 15.12
N VAL A 4 1.67 7.67 13.79
CA VAL A 4 0.83 8.55 12.95
C VAL A 4 -0.68 8.37 13.25
N ALA A 5 -1.09 7.17 13.68
CA ALA A 5 -2.47 6.91 14.08
C ALA A 5 -2.85 7.65 15.39
N GLU A 6 -1.95 7.68 16.37
CA GLU A 6 -2.16 8.41 17.64
C GLU A 6 -2.22 9.93 17.43
N ALA A 7 -1.66 10.43 16.33
CA ALA A 7 -1.80 11.82 15.91
C ALA A 7 -3.16 12.12 15.22
N GLY A 8 -4.07 11.16 15.14
CA GLY A 8 -5.42 11.33 14.58
C GLY A 8 -5.58 10.94 13.11
N CYS A 9 -4.57 10.33 12.48
CA CYS A 9 -4.71 9.80 11.13
C CYS A 9 -5.41 8.44 11.14
N HIS A 10 -6.51 8.31 10.41
CA HIS A 10 -7.31 7.07 10.35
C HIS A 10 -7.20 6.36 9.00
N THR A 11 -6.78 7.07 7.94
CA THR A 11 -6.67 6.55 6.58
C THR A 11 -5.21 6.45 6.16
N PHE A 12 -4.80 5.27 5.72
CA PHE A 12 -3.44 4.98 5.29
C PHE A 12 -3.45 4.43 3.86
N VAL A 13 -2.94 5.22 2.93
CA VAL A 13 -2.63 4.75 1.58
C VAL A 13 -1.23 4.17 1.56
N VAL A 14 -1.13 2.87 1.35
CA VAL A 14 0.14 2.14 1.44
C VAL A 14 0.55 1.65 0.05
N HIS A 15 1.63 2.22 -0.49
CA HIS A 15 2.26 1.66 -1.66
C HIS A 15 2.95 0.34 -1.27
N ALA A 16 2.56 -0.77 -1.91
CA ALA A 16 3.04 -2.11 -1.59
C ALA A 16 4.50 -2.37 -1.99
N ARG A 17 5.29 -1.33 -2.20
CA ARG A 17 6.68 -1.39 -2.66
C ARG A 17 7.56 -0.59 -1.71
N LYS A 18 8.69 -1.17 -1.30
CA LYS A 18 9.65 -0.49 -0.44
C LYS A 18 10.50 0.47 -1.28
N ALA A 19 10.64 1.71 -0.82
CA ALA A 19 11.62 2.64 -1.36
C ALA A 19 13.03 2.34 -0.81
N TRP A 20 14.01 2.19 -1.70
CA TRP A 20 15.45 2.05 -1.39
C TRP A 20 16.18 3.34 -1.77
N LEU A 21 16.28 4.25 -0.79
CA LEU A 21 16.67 5.65 -0.99
C LEU A 21 18.13 5.87 -1.41
N LYS A 22 19.03 4.93 -1.10
CA LYS A 22 20.48 5.07 -1.40
C LYS A 22 20.94 4.30 -2.64
N ARG A 23 20.04 3.54 -3.27
CA ARG A 23 20.39 2.62 -4.37
C ARG A 23 19.68 2.93 -5.68
N PHE A 24 18.49 3.54 -5.61
CA PHE A 24 17.62 3.73 -6.77
C PHE A 24 17.07 5.15 -6.85
N SER A 25 16.93 5.65 -8.07
CA SER A 25 16.20 6.89 -8.37
C SER A 25 14.71 6.75 -8.02
N PRO A 26 13.95 7.85 -7.93
CA PRO A 26 12.50 7.79 -7.72
C PRO A 26 11.75 6.95 -8.77
N LYS A 27 12.19 6.97 -10.03
CA LYS A 27 11.61 6.13 -11.09
C LYS A 27 11.91 4.65 -10.84
N GLN A 28 13.18 4.32 -10.60
CA GLN A 28 13.62 2.96 -10.32
C GLN A 28 12.95 2.38 -9.07
N ASN A 29 12.70 3.18 -8.04
CA ASN A 29 11.97 2.74 -6.85
C ASN A 29 10.51 2.36 -7.11
N ARG A 30 9.91 2.80 -8.23
CA ARG A 30 8.58 2.36 -8.67
C ARG A 30 8.61 1.12 -9.55
N GLU A 31 9.77 0.68 -10.01
CA GLU A 31 9.91 -0.39 -11.02
C GLU A 31 10.71 -1.60 -10.51
N ILE A 32 11.78 -1.39 -9.72
CA ILE A 32 12.73 -2.45 -9.36
C ILE A 32 12.37 -3.23 -8.09
N PRO A 33 12.10 -2.60 -6.91
CA PRO A 33 11.75 -3.39 -5.73
C PRO A 33 10.43 -4.15 -5.96
N PRO A 34 10.32 -5.42 -5.54
CA PRO A 34 9.12 -6.20 -5.79
C PRO A 34 7.93 -5.65 -5.00
N LEU A 35 6.73 -5.85 -5.54
CA LEU A 35 5.47 -5.61 -4.83
C LEU A 35 5.29 -6.67 -3.74
N GLN A 36 4.77 -6.24 -2.60
CA GLN A 36 4.56 -7.06 -1.40
C GLN A 36 3.17 -6.80 -0.82
N TYR A 37 2.13 -7.18 -1.56
CA TYR A 37 0.73 -6.95 -1.18
C TYR A 37 0.35 -7.57 0.16
N GLU A 38 0.88 -8.75 0.48
CA GLU A 38 0.65 -9.45 1.75
C GLU A 38 0.98 -8.60 2.98
N ARG A 39 1.95 -7.68 2.87
CA ARG A 39 2.26 -6.77 3.97
C ARG A 39 1.14 -5.78 4.23
N VAL A 40 0.49 -5.29 3.17
CA VAL A 40 -0.63 -4.36 3.27
C VAL A 40 -1.87 -5.08 3.80
N TYR A 41 -2.12 -6.32 3.37
CA TYR A 41 -3.20 -7.15 3.91
C TYR A 41 -3.00 -7.41 5.41
N ARG A 42 -1.78 -7.73 5.81
CA ARG A 42 -1.43 -7.91 7.22
C ARG A 42 -1.64 -6.63 8.02
N LEU A 43 -1.32 -5.45 7.48
CA LEU A 43 -1.63 -4.17 8.14
C LEU A 43 -3.13 -4.01 8.40
N LYS A 44 -4.00 -4.33 7.43
CA LYS A 44 -5.45 -4.29 7.67
C LYS A 44 -5.89 -5.28 8.74
N LYS A 45 -5.32 -6.49 8.75
CA LYS A 45 -5.63 -7.50 9.77
C LYS A 45 -5.19 -7.09 11.17
N ASP A 46 -3.99 -6.53 11.29
CA ASP A 46 -3.39 -6.14 12.57
C ASP A 46 -4.02 -4.84 13.12
N PHE A 47 -4.56 -3.98 12.25
CA PHE A 47 -5.18 -2.69 12.59
C PHE A 47 -6.58 -2.54 11.97
N PRO A 48 -7.58 -3.34 12.40
CA PRO A 48 -8.89 -3.39 11.74
C PRO A 48 -9.67 -2.07 11.79
N LEU A 49 -9.39 -1.21 12.78
CA LEU A 49 -10.02 0.09 12.96
C LEU A 49 -9.49 1.17 12.02
N LEU A 50 -8.34 0.95 11.38
CA LEU A 50 -7.79 1.89 10.40
C LEU A 50 -8.35 1.57 9.01
N GLU A 51 -8.53 2.60 8.20
CA GLU A 51 -8.81 2.45 6.77
C GLU A 51 -7.48 2.26 6.04
N ILE A 52 -7.29 1.08 5.46
CA ILE A 52 -6.08 0.72 4.73
C ILE A 52 -6.40 0.62 3.25
N ILE A 53 -5.74 1.47 2.45
CA ILE A 53 -5.91 1.55 1.00
C ILE A 53 -4.61 1.06 0.34
N ILE A 54 -4.70 0.00 -0.46
CA ILE A 54 -3.52 -0.55 -1.15
C ILE A 54 -3.22 0.20 -2.45
N ASN A 55 -1.94 0.37 -2.75
CA ASN A 55 -1.47 0.98 -3.99
C ASN A 55 -0.26 0.25 -4.58
N GLY A 56 -0.12 0.35 -5.92
CA GLY A 56 1.09 0.03 -6.67
C GLY A 56 0.96 -1.22 -7.52
N GLY A 57 1.10 -1.09 -8.84
CA GLY A 57 1.15 -2.23 -9.77
C GLY A 57 -0.19 -2.92 -10.07
N ILE A 58 -1.31 -2.29 -9.71
CA ILE A 58 -2.67 -2.79 -9.95
C ILE A 58 -3.18 -2.17 -11.26
N ARG A 59 -3.59 -3.01 -12.21
CA ARG A 59 -3.80 -2.58 -13.62
C ARG A 59 -5.21 -2.77 -14.14
N ASN A 60 -5.99 -3.66 -13.54
CA ASN A 60 -7.32 -3.98 -14.06
C ASN A 60 -8.33 -4.23 -12.95
N ILE A 61 -9.60 -4.23 -13.34
CA ILE A 61 -10.73 -4.37 -12.42
C ILE A 61 -10.75 -5.71 -11.67
N ASN A 62 -10.20 -6.78 -12.25
CA ASN A 62 -10.15 -8.08 -11.59
C ASN A 62 -9.13 -8.05 -10.43
N GLU A 63 -7.96 -7.45 -10.65
CA GLU A 63 -6.98 -7.22 -9.59
C GLU A 63 -7.55 -6.31 -8.49
N VAL A 64 -8.25 -5.22 -8.86
CA VAL A 64 -8.94 -4.36 -7.90
C VAL A 64 -9.90 -5.17 -7.02
N LYS A 65 -10.77 -5.98 -7.63
CA LYS A 65 -11.73 -6.82 -6.90
C LYS A 65 -11.04 -7.83 -5.98
N ASN A 66 -9.95 -8.44 -6.44
CA ASN A 66 -9.15 -9.35 -5.63
C ASN A 66 -8.61 -8.63 -4.38
N HIS A 67 -8.03 -7.44 -4.56
CA HIS A 67 -7.48 -6.66 -3.45
C HIS A 67 -8.54 -6.19 -2.45
N LEU A 68 -9.71 -5.77 -2.93
CA LEU A 68 -10.85 -5.38 -2.08
C LEU A 68 -11.40 -6.53 -1.20
N GLY A 69 -11.00 -7.78 -1.46
CA GLY A 69 -11.26 -8.89 -0.55
C GLY A 69 -10.43 -8.87 0.73
N TYR A 70 -9.38 -8.03 0.80
CA TYR A 70 -8.41 -8.01 1.91
C TYR A 70 -8.23 -6.62 2.56
N VAL A 71 -8.59 -5.54 1.86
CA VAL A 71 -8.36 -4.15 2.30
C VAL A 71 -9.58 -3.27 2.01
N ASP A 72 -9.63 -2.08 2.61
CA ASP A 72 -10.80 -1.19 2.53
C ASP A 72 -10.88 -0.43 1.20
N GLY A 73 -9.74 -0.26 0.51
CA GLY A 73 -9.70 0.46 -0.75
C GLY A 73 -8.50 0.11 -1.63
N VAL A 74 -8.62 0.50 -2.90
CA VAL A 74 -7.55 0.38 -3.90
C VAL A 74 -7.33 1.74 -4.54
N MET A 75 -6.10 2.26 -4.49
CA MET A 75 -5.70 3.43 -5.25
C MET A 75 -4.96 3.00 -6.51
N LEU A 76 -5.42 3.48 -7.67
CA LEU A 76 -4.75 3.29 -8.95
C LEU A 76 -3.77 4.43 -9.22
N GLY A 77 -2.58 4.07 -9.71
CA GLY A 77 -1.53 5.00 -10.09
C GLY A 77 -1.32 5.01 -11.61
N ARG A 78 -0.08 5.29 -12.02
CA ARG A 78 0.33 5.22 -13.43
C ARG A 78 0.77 3.80 -13.78
N GLU A 79 0.58 3.45 -15.04
CA GLU A 79 1.16 2.25 -15.68
C GLU A 79 2.70 2.37 -15.82
#